data_AF-A0A261Q112-F1
#
_entry.id   AF-A0A261Q112-F1
#
_cell.length_a   1.000
_cell.length_b   1.000
_cell.length_c   1.000
_cell.angle_alpha   90.00
_cell.angle_beta   90.00
_cell.angle_gamma   90.00
#
_symmetry.space_group_name_H-M   'P 1'
#
loop_
_entity.id
_entity.type
_entity.pdbx_description
1 polymer ?
#
loop_
_entity_poly.entity_id
_entity_poly.type
_entity_poly.pdbx_seq_one_letter_code
_entity_poly.pdbx_strand_id
1 'polypeptide(L)'
;MKSSRAAYLVLLLITITLGLIGRRLSFVPLATGDALWAVAVFWGLHLLIPEARTFRLALVALLISYAVEFSQLWQASWLVQLRSTLPGKLLLGQGFLYTDLIAYTLGITGVVFVKQYLFTGSKESSTGQTVC
;
A
#
# COMPACT_ATOMS: atom_id res chain seq x y z
N MET A 1 8.15 -15.67 19.31
CA MET A 1 7.07 -14.76 18.83
C MET A 1 7.64 -13.55 18.06
N LYS A 2 8.41 -13.77 16.97
CA LYS A 2 8.96 -12.71 16.07
C LYS A 2 8.26 -12.66 14.70
N SER A 3 7.28 -13.54 14.50
CA SER A 3 6.74 -13.92 13.19
C SER A 3 5.78 -12.89 12.57
N SER A 4 5.18 -12.01 13.35
CA SER A 4 4.22 -11.03 12.82
C SER A 4 4.88 -9.99 11.91
N ARG A 5 6.06 -9.47 12.30
CA ARG A 5 6.80 -8.49 11.49
C ARG A 5 7.37 -9.12 10.21
N ALA A 6 7.91 -10.34 10.32
CA ALA A 6 8.43 -11.07 9.18
C ALA A 6 7.33 -11.37 8.14
N ALA A 7 6.13 -11.77 8.58
CA ALA A 7 5.00 -12.01 7.69
C ALA A 7 4.59 -10.74 6.92
N TYR A 8 4.52 -9.59 7.59
CA TYR A 8 4.24 -8.31 6.93
C TYR A 8 5.33 -7.88 5.95
N LEU A 9 6.59 -8.18 6.25
CA LEU A 9 7.72 -7.89 5.37
C LEU A 9 7.65 -8.75 4.10
N VAL A 10 7.31 -10.03 4.24
CA VAL A 10 7.07 -10.93 3.09
C VAL A 10 5.89 -10.44 2.26
N LEU A 11 4.77 -10.06 2.89
CA LEU A 11 3.61 -9.50 2.17
C LEU A 11 3.96 -8.21 1.42
N LEU A 12 4.77 -7.33 2.02
CA LEU A 12 5.26 -6.12 1.37
C LEU A 12 6.11 -6.45 0.14
N LEU A 13 7.07 -7.37 0.25
CA LEU A 13 7.91 -7.78 -0.87
C LEU A 13 7.11 -8.42 -2.00
N ILE A 14 6.13 -9.26 -1.68
CA ILE A 14 5.21 -9.86 -2.65
C ILE A 14 4.40 -8.76 -3.35
N THR A 15 3.85 -7.80 -2.60
CA THR A 15 3.05 -6.71 -3.15
C THR A 15 3.87 -5.83 -4.10
N ILE A 16 5.11 -5.50 -3.72
CA ILE A 16 6.03 -4.72 -4.58
C ILE A 16 6.37 -5.51 -5.85
N THR A 17 6.66 -6.79 -5.73
CA THR A 17 7.01 -7.64 -6.86
C THR A 17 5.84 -7.78 -7.84
N LEU A 18 4.63 -8.04 -7.32
CA LEU A 18 3.40 -8.08 -8.11
C LEU A 18 3.10 -6.73 -8.77
N GLY A 19 3.31 -5.61 -8.07
CA GLY A 19 3.13 -4.27 -8.63
C GLY A 19 4.09 -3.99 -9.78
N LEU A 20 5.36 -4.38 -9.64
CA LEU A 20 6.35 -4.25 -10.71
C LEU A 20 6.03 -5.14 -11.92
N ILE A 21 5.64 -6.40 -11.68
CA ILE A 21 5.27 -7.34 -12.75
C ILE A 21 4.01 -6.85 -13.45
N GLY A 22 2.99 -6.38 -12.71
CA GLY A 22 1.76 -5.81 -13.26
C GLY A 22 2.05 -4.65 -14.21
N ARG A 23 3.01 -3.77 -13.87
CA ARG A 23 3.44 -2.67 -14.74
C ARG A 23 4.17 -3.10 -16.03
N ARG A 24 4.63 -4.35 -16.12
CA ARG A 24 5.26 -4.91 -17.33
C ARG A 24 4.25 -5.58 -18.27
N LEU A 25 3.06 -5.90 -17.77
CA LEU A 25 2.02 -6.57 -18.54
C LEU A 25 1.11 -5.53 -19.19
N SER A 26 1.16 -5.42 -20.52
CA SER A 26 0.37 -4.45 -21.30
C SER A 26 -1.15 -4.62 -21.14
N PHE A 27 -1.60 -5.78 -20.69
CA PHE A 27 -3.01 -6.10 -20.46
C PHE A 27 -3.51 -5.65 -19.07
N VAL A 28 -2.61 -5.36 -18.13
CA VAL A 28 -2.98 -4.95 -16.78
C VAL A 28 -3.12 -3.42 -16.74
N PRO A 29 -4.26 -2.88 -16.29
CA PRO A 29 -4.43 -1.44 -16.12
C PRO A 29 -3.35 -0.89 -15.18
N LEU A 30 -2.76 0.26 -15.53
CA LEU A 30 -1.76 0.96 -14.71
C LEU A 30 -2.24 1.16 -13.26
N ALA A 31 -3.53 1.49 -13.14
CA ALA A 31 -4.27 1.58 -11.88
C ALA A 31 -4.08 0.37 -10.94
N THR A 32 -3.88 -0.85 -11.46
CA THR A 32 -3.59 -2.04 -10.63
C THR A 32 -2.26 -1.90 -9.92
N GLY A 33 -1.24 -1.39 -10.61
CA GLY A 33 0.07 -1.13 -10.03
C GLY A 33 -0.01 -0.04 -8.96
N ASP A 34 -0.86 0.96 -9.16
CA ASP A 34 -1.04 2.07 -8.21
C ASP A 34 -1.82 1.62 -6.96
N ALA A 35 -2.86 0.81 -7.12
CA ALA A 35 -3.52 0.14 -6.00
C ALA A 35 -2.51 -0.67 -5.16
N LEU A 36 -1.63 -1.45 -5.80
CA LEU A 36 -0.59 -2.22 -5.12
C LEU A 36 0.47 -1.33 -4.45
N TRP A 37 0.78 -0.17 -5.03
CA TRP A 37 1.69 0.81 -4.42
C TRP A 37 1.12 1.34 -3.10
N ALA A 38 -0.16 1.73 -3.06
CA ALA A 38 -0.80 2.18 -1.81
C ALA A 38 -0.82 1.08 -0.73
N VAL A 39 -1.02 -0.18 -1.14
CA VAL A 39 -0.93 -1.34 -0.25
C VAL A 39 0.50 -1.51 0.29
N ALA A 40 1.52 -1.33 -0.54
CA ALA A 40 2.92 -1.37 -0.11
C ALA A 40 3.24 -0.27 0.92
N VAL A 41 2.76 0.96 0.71
CA VAL A 41 2.90 2.06 1.68
C VAL A 41 2.24 1.72 3.00
N PHE A 42 1.03 1.16 2.97
CA PHE A 42 0.34 0.71 4.17
C PHE A 42 1.15 -0.34 4.96
N TRP A 43 1.70 -1.34 4.29
CA TRP A 43 2.54 -2.35 4.93
C TRP A 43 3.82 -1.73 5.52
N GLY A 44 4.45 -0.81 4.79
CA GLY A 44 5.63 -0.07 5.27
C GLY A 44 5.33 0.72 6.54
N LEU A 45 4.24 1.48 6.57
CA LEU A 45 3.81 2.21 7.77
C LEU A 45 3.49 1.28 8.93
N HIS A 46 2.89 0.12 8.67
CA HIS A 46 2.59 -0.86 9.73
C HIS A 46 3.87 -1.51 10.29
N LEU A 47 4.91 -1.70 9.48
CA LEU A 47 6.22 -2.15 9.94
C LEU A 47 6.91 -1.10 10.82
N LEU A 48 6.80 0.18 10.46
CA LEU A 48 7.38 1.29 11.22
C LEU A 48 6.63 1.55 12.54
N ILE A 49 5.29 1.50 12.51
CA ILE A 49 4.44 1.82 13.65
C ILE A 49 3.42 0.69 13.88
N PRO A 50 3.86 -0.45 14.44
CA PRO A 50 3.00 -1.62 14.60
C PRO A 50 1.84 -1.41 15.58
N GLU A 51 1.98 -0.50 16.54
CA GLU A 51 0.96 -0.20 17.55
C GLU A 51 -0.14 0.77 17.05
N ALA A 52 0.05 1.37 15.88
CA ALA A 52 -0.94 2.28 15.32
C ALA A 52 -2.20 1.52 14.86
N ARG A 53 -3.36 2.15 15.09
CA ARG A 53 -4.66 1.63 14.61
C ARG A 53 -4.62 1.45 13.10
N THR A 54 -5.03 0.28 12.61
CA THR A 54 -5.14 -0.07 11.19
C THR A 54 -5.79 1.03 10.35
N PHE A 55 -6.90 1.60 10.84
CA PHE A 55 -7.61 2.68 10.15
C PHE A 55 -6.76 3.97 10.02
N ARG A 56 -5.97 4.31 11.04
CA ARG A 56 -5.07 5.49 10.96
C ARG A 56 -3.97 5.26 9.94
N LEU A 57 -3.38 4.07 9.91
CA LEU A 57 -2.35 3.71 8.93
C LEU A 57 -2.91 3.73 7.49
N ALA A 58 -4.13 3.22 7.30
CA ALA A 58 -4.84 3.28 6.02
C ALA A 58 -5.09 4.73 5.58
N LEU A 59 -5.56 5.59 6.47
CA LEU A 59 -5.79 7.00 6.16
C LEU A 59 -4.49 7.73 5.81
N VAL A 60 -3.41 7.49 6.57
CA VAL A 60 -2.10 8.09 6.29
C VAL A 60 -1.54 7.60 4.96
N ALA A 61 -1.62 6.30 4.66
CA ALA A 61 -1.19 5.77 3.37
C ALA A 61 -1.98 6.40 2.21
N LEU A 62 -3.31 6.52 2.32
CA LEU A 62 -4.15 7.15 1.32
C LEU A 62 -3.78 8.63 1.11
N LEU A 63 -3.59 9.37 2.20
CA LEU A 63 -3.18 10.79 2.16
C LEU A 63 -1.80 10.95 1.52
N ILE A 64 -0.85 10.04 1.80
CA ILE A 64 0.47 10.03 1.16
C ILE A 64 0.30 9.79 -0.34
N SER A 65 -0.49 8.79 -0.77
CA SER A 65 -0.75 8.53 -2.18
C SER A 65 -1.35 9.74 -2.88
N TYR A 66 -2.34 10.38 -2.26
CA TYR A 66 -2.99 11.56 -2.82
C TYR A 66 -2.03 12.73 -2.90
N ALA A 67 -1.23 12.97 -1.85
CA ALA A 67 -0.22 14.02 -1.86
C ALA A 67 0.83 13.80 -2.95
N VAL A 68 1.25 12.56 -3.19
CA VAL A 68 2.16 12.20 -4.29
C VAL A 68 1.51 12.51 -5.65
N GLU A 69 0.25 12.14 -5.86
CA GLU A 69 -0.48 12.47 -7.10
C GLU A 69 -0.69 13.98 -7.28
N PHE A 70 -1.13 14.69 -6.25
CA PHE A 70 -1.28 16.15 -6.29
C PHE A 70 0.05 16.87 -6.52
N SER A 71 1.17 16.31 -6.04
CA SER A 71 2.49 16.84 -6.34
C SER A 71 2.76 16.84 -7.85
N GLN A 72 2.10 16.00 -8.64
CA GLN A 72 2.27 15.95 -10.10
C GLN A 72 1.65 17.16 -10.81
N LEU A 73 0.60 17.76 -10.23
CA LEU A 73 0.06 19.03 -10.70
C LEU A 73 1.02 20.20 -10.41
N TRP A 74 1.84 20.07 -9.37
CA TRP A 74 2.87 21.05 -9.03
C TRP A 74 4.13 20.82 -9.87
N GLN A 75 4.27 21.53 -10.99
CA GLN A 75 5.44 21.45 -11.87
C GLN A 75 6.63 22.32 -11.42
N ALA A 76 7.08 22.14 -10.18
CA ALA A 76 8.29 22.82 -9.73
C ALA A 76 9.52 22.20 -10.41
N SER A 77 10.48 23.04 -10.83
CA SER A 77 11.67 22.61 -11.58
C SER A 77 12.50 21.54 -10.85
N TRP A 78 12.64 21.64 -9.53
CA TRP A 78 13.31 20.63 -8.70
C TRP A 78 12.54 19.29 -8.66
N LEU A 79 11.21 19.34 -8.66
CA LEU A 79 10.35 18.15 -8.61
C LEU A 79 10.34 17.42 -9.96
N VAL A 80 10.35 18.18 -11.06
CA VAL A 80 10.51 17.65 -12.42
C VAL A 80 11.87 16.98 -12.60
N GLN A 81 12.95 17.58 -12.10
CA GLN A 81 14.28 16.95 -12.08
C GLN A 81 14.28 15.64 -11.27
N LEU A 82 13.61 15.62 -10.12
CA LEU A 82 13.51 14.40 -9.33
C LEU A 82 12.73 13.30 -10.06
N ARG A 83 11.62 13.63 -10.74
CA ARG A 83 10.87 12.70 -11.61
C ARG A 83 11.63 12.23 -12.84
N SER A 84 12.61 13.01 -13.29
CA SER A 84 13.46 12.62 -14.42
C SER A 84 14.42 11.47 -14.06
N THR A 85 14.68 11.27 -12.77
CA THR A 85 15.45 10.12 -12.27
C THR A 85 14.62 8.84 -12.28
N LEU A 86 15.25 7.69 -12.54
CA LEU A 86 14.61 6.37 -12.45
C LEU A 86 13.82 6.13 -11.14
N PRO A 87 14.40 6.37 -9.93
CA PRO A 87 13.65 6.18 -8.69
C PRO A 87 12.50 7.16 -8.53
N GLY A 88 12.68 8.42 -8.95
CA GLY A 88 11.60 9.41 -8.91
C GLY A 88 10.45 9.07 -9.84
N LYS A 89 10.73 8.57 -11.06
CA LYS A 89 9.69 8.09 -11.98
C LYS A 89 8.88 6.91 -11.42
N LEU A 90 9.54 6.01 -10.70
CA LEU A 90 8.90 4.86 -10.06
C LEU A 90 8.05 5.24 -8.84
N LEU A 91 8.54 6.18 -8.02
CA LEU A 91 7.91 6.56 -6.75
C LEU A 91 6.89 7.69 -6.88
N LEU A 92 7.15 8.68 -7.74
CA LEU A 92 6.34 9.90 -7.86
C LEU A 92 5.38 9.89 -9.05
N GLY A 93 5.49 8.93 -9.97
CA GLY A 93 4.70 8.90 -11.20
C GLY A 93 5.06 10.00 -12.20
N GLN A 94 4.36 10.02 -13.34
CA GLN A 94 4.64 10.92 -14.48
C GLN A 94 3.41 11.69 -14.96
N GLY A 95 2.22 11.46 -14.41
CA GLY A 95 1.00 12.13 -14.87
C GLY A 95 -0.19 11.81 -13.98
N PHE A 96 -0.96 12.86 -13.67
CA PHE A 96 -2.06 12.78 -12.73
C PHE A 96 -3.26 12.10 -13.40
N LEU A 97 -3.72 11.00 -12.82
CA LEU A 97 -4.91 10.28 -13.29
C LEU A 97 -5.92 10.14 -12.14
N TYR A 98 -7.15 10.59 -12.39
CA TYR A 98 -8.26 10.42 -11.44
C TYR A 98 -8.55 8.94 -11.15
N THR A 99 -8.25 8.04 -12.09
CA THR A 99 -8.36 6.59 -11.90
C THR A 99 -7.47 6.09 -10.78
N ASP A 100 -6.35 6.77 -10.52
CA ASP A 100 -5.37 6.34 -9.52
C ASP A 100 -5.91 6.63 -8.12
N LEU A 101 -6.66 7.73 -7.93
CA LEU A 101 -7.38 8.02 -6.69
C LEU A 101 -8.34 6.89 -6.31
N ILE A 102 -9.10 6.39 -7.29
CA ILE A 102 -10.03 5.27 -7.11
C ILE A 102 -9.25 3.99 -6.81
N ALA A 103 -8.19 3.73 -7.56
CA ALA A 103 -7.34 2.57 -7.38
C ALA A 103 -6.70 2.51 -5.99
N TYR A 104 -6.20 3.64 -5.48
CA TYR A 104 -5.67 3.74 -4.13
C TYR A 104 -6.73 3.47 -3.07
N THR A 105 -7.93 4.03 -3.22
CA THR A 105 -9.03 3.78 -2.27
C THR A 105 -9.40 2.29 -2.27
N LEU A 106 -9.48 1.65 -3.44
CA LEU A 106 -9.77 0.22 -3.56
C LEU A 106 -8.65 -0.64 -2.96
N GLY A 107 -7.38 -0.31 -3.24
CA GLY A 107 -6.23 -1.02 -2.69
C GLY A 107 -6.16 -0.94 -1.16
N ILE A 108 -6.32 0.27 -0.60
CA ILE A 108 -6.36 0.52 0.84
C ILE A 108 -7.53 -0.23 1.49
N THR A 109 -8.71 -0.19 0.88
CA THR A 109 -9.88 -0.92 1.38
C THR A 109 -9.61 -2.42 1.38
N GLY A 110 -9.09 -2.96 0.28
CA GLY A 110 -8.74 -4.37 0.15
C GLY A 110 -7.72 -4.84 1.20
N VAL A 111 -6.64 -4.08 1.44
CA VAL A 111 -5.64 -4.49 2.45
C VAL A 111 -6.18 -4.41 3.88
N VAL A 112 -7.06 -3.45 4.18
CA VAL A 112 -7.73 -3.39 5.49
C VAL A 112 -8.61 -4.62 5.68
N PHE A 113 -9.37 -5.03 4.67
CA PHE A 113 -10.14 -6.28 4.70
C PHE A 113 -9.24 -7.49 4.87
N VAL A 114 -8.20 -7.66 4.05
CA VAL A 114 -7.26 -8.78 4.14
C VAL A 114 -6.63 -8.86 5.54
N LYS A 115 -6.22 -7.71 6.10
CA LYS A 115 -5.70 -7.66 7.47
C LYS A 115 -6.77 -8.06 8.49
N GLN A 116 -8.00 -7.59 8.36
CA GLN A 116 -9.08 -8.01 9.26
C GLN A 116 -9.32 -9.52 9.16
N TYR A 117 -9.40 -10.11 7.97
CA TYR A 117 -9.58 -11.56 7.82
C TYR A 117 -8.42 -12.36 8.42
N LEU A 118 -7.17 -11.97 8.13
CA LEU A 118 -5.99 -12.66 8.65
C LEU A 118 -5.88 -12.57 10.19
N PHE A 119 -6.28 -11.46 10.80
CA PHE A 119 -6.16 -11.25 12.25
C PHE A 119 -7.42 -11.61 13.05
N THR A 120 -8.60 -11.60 12.44
CA THR A 120 -9.84 -12.09 13.06
C THR A 120 -9.83 -13.62 13.16
N GLY A 121 -9.31 -14.34 12.16
CA GLY A 121 -9.18 -15.80 12.20
C GLY A 121 -8.26 -16.33 13.32
N SER A 122 -7.35 -15.50 13.84
CA SER A 122 -6.49 -15.86 14.98
C SER A 122 -7.17 -15.74 16.34
N LYS A 123 -8.29 -15.04 16.46
CA LYS A 123 -9.01 -14.84 17.73
C LYS A 123 -9.94 -16.01 18.07
N GLU A 124 -10.30 -16.83 17.08
CA GLU A 124 -11.30 -17.90 17.25
C GLU A 124 -10.70 -19.18 17.87
N SER A 125 -9.38 -19.39 17.78
CA SER A 125 -8.70 -20.57 18.35
C SER A 125 -8.33 -20.44 19.85
N SER A 126 -8.73 -19.38 20.56
CA SER A 126 -8.45 -19.21 22.01
C SER A 126 -9.68 -18.90 22.86
N THR A 127 -10.89 -19.24 22.38
CA THR A 127 -12.12 -19.17 23.20
C THR A 127 -12.82 -20.54 23.33
N GLY A 128 -12.12 -21.64 23.01
CA GLY A 128 -12.66 -23.01 23.07
C GLY A 128 -12.26 -23.84 24.30
N GLN A 129 -11.49 -23.28 25.24
CA GLN A 129 -11.16 -23.95 26.50
C GLN A 129 -11.33 -22.95 27.64
N THR A 130 -12.49 -22.99 28.30
CA THR A 130 -12.73 -22.78 29.74
C THR A 130 -14.20 -22.47 29.92
N VAL A 131 -15.04 -23.51 29.97
CA VAL A 131 -16.13 -23.57 30.97
C VAL A 131 -16.25 -25.05 31.34
N CYS A 132 -16.06 -25.31 32.63
CA CYS A 132 -16.23 -26.62 33.27
C CYS A 132 -17.66 -27.16 33.16
#